data_AF-A0A5C4WZV5-F1
#
_entry.id   AF-A0A5C4WZV5-F1
#
_cell.length_a   1.000
_cell.length_b   1.000
_cell.length_c   1.000
_cell.angle_alpha   90.00
_cell.angle_beta   90.00
_cell.angle_gamma   90.00
#
_symmetry.space_group_name_H-M   'P 1'
#
loop_
_entity.id
_entity.type
_entity.pdbx_description
1 polymer ?
#
loop_
_entity_poly.entity_id
_entity_poly.type
_entity_poly.pdbx_seq_one_letter_code
_entity_poly.pdbx_strand_id
1 'polypeptide(L)'
;GGGVDQLWRQVVGAVAVLVFSGVLTAIIGFAIKATIGWRIPDEDEVSGIDQAQHAESGYDLVGSFGGHSPSAAAAAASTTRTSEGASA
;
A
#
# COMPACT_ATOMS: atom_id res chain seq x y z
N GLY A 1 17.71 34.48 24.06
CA GLY A 1 18.34 33.22 23.64
C GLY A 1 19.41 32.86 24.65
N GLY A 2 19.36 31.65 25.23
CA GLY A 2 20.18 31.24 26.39
C GLY A 2 21.56 30.66 26.08
N GLY A 3 22.17 31.02 24.95
CA GLY A 3 23.55 30.67 24.62
C GLY A 3 23.85 29.18 24.47
N VAL A 4 25.14 28.83 24.55
CA VAL A 4 25.67 27.47 24.38
C VAL A 4 25.19 26.51 25.47
N ASP A 5 24.92 27.01 26.68
CA ASP A 5 24.42 26.18 27.79
C ASP A 5 23.05 25.54 27.48
N GLN A 6 22.13 26.32 26.92
CA GLN A 6 20.81 25.80 26.54
C GLN A 6 20.87 24.84 25.34
N LEU A 7 21.78 25.08 24.39
CA LEU A 7 21.98 24.18 23.26
C LEU A 7 22.48 22.81 23.73
N TRP A 8 23.48 22.78 24.61
CA TRP A 8 24.04 21.53 25.14
C TRP A 8 22.99 20.69 25.88
N ARG A 9 22.17 21.32 26.71
CA ARG A 9 21.08 20.64 27.45
C ARG A 9 20.08 19.96 26.51
N GLN A 10 19.72 20.61 25.40
CA GLN A 10 18.82 20.03 24.40
C GLN A 10 19.46 18.86 23.67
N VAL A 11 20.75 18.98 23.30
CA VAL A 11 21.50 17.90 22.65
C VAL A 11 21.56 16.67 23.54
N VAL A 12 21.88 16.83 24.83
CA VAL A 12 21.90 15.73 25.79
C VAL A 12 20.53 15.07 25.90
N GLY A 13 19.46 15.86 26.00
CA GLY A 13 18.09 15.34 26.04
C GLY A 13 17.72 14.55 24.78
N ALA A 14 18.01 15.10 23.60
CA ALA A 14 17.74 14.45 22.32
C ALA A 14 18.51 13.13 22.18
N VAL A 15 19.80 13.12 22.52
CA VAL A 15 20.64 11.92 22.47
C VAL A 15 20.15 10.89 23.49
N ALA A 16 19.77 11.30 24.70
CA ALA A 16 19.23 10.38 25.71
C ALA A 16 17.97 9.66 25.22
N VAL A 17 17.02 10.41 24.62
CA VAL A 17 15.79 9.82 24.05
C VAL A 17 16.11 8.91 22.86
N LEU A 18 17.01 9.32 21.98
CA LEU A 18 17.43 8.53 20.81
C LEU A 18 18.07 7.21 21.23
N VAL A 19 19.00 7.25 22.19
CA VAL A 19 19.67 6.05 22.71
C VAL A 19 18.67 5.16 23.43
N PHE A 20 17.84 5.71 24.33
CA PHE A 20 16.86 4.91 25.07
C PHE A 20 15.88 4.22 24.13
N SER A 21 15.24 4.97 23.23
CA SER A 21 14.28 4.40 22.27
C SER A 21 14.94 3.43 21.31
N GLY A 22 16.08 3.79 20.72
CA GLY A 22 16.80 2.93 19.78
C GLY A 22 17.25 1.61 20.42
N VAL A 23 17.83 1.65 21.61
CA VAL A 23 18.29 0.44 22.31
C VAL A 23 17.12 -0.42 22.76
N LEU A 24 16.10 0.16 23.38
CA LEU A 24 14.95 -0.60 23.88
C LEU A 24 14.17 -1.23 22.71
N THR A 25 13.92 -0.46 21.65
CA THR A 25 13.29 -0.98 20.43
C THR A 25 14.14 -2.06 19.78
N ALA A 26 15.47 -1.91 19.73
CA ALA A 26 16.35 -2.95 19.18
C ALA A 26 16.27 -4.24 20.00
N ILE A 27 16.32 -4.16 21.33
CA ILE A 27 16.19 -5.32 22.22
C ILE A 27 14.86 -6.04 21.94
N ILE A 28 13.75 -5.31 21.90
CA ILE A 28 12.42 -5.88 21.64
C ILE A 28 12.37 -6.49 20.24
N GLY A 29 12.84 -5.77 19.22
CA GLY A 29 12.84 -6.24 17.83
C GLY A 29 13.66 -7.51 17.63
N PHE A 30 14.85 -7.60 18.24
CA PHE A 30 15.67 -8.81 18.19
C PHE A 30 15.06 -9.96 19.00
N ALA A 31 14.42 -9.66 20.13
CA ALA A 31 13.70 -10.68 20.90
C ALA A 31 12.53 -11.28 20.09
N ILE A 32 11.73 -10.45 19.42
CA ILE A 32 10.65 -10.89 18.53
C ILE A 32 11.22 -11.71 17.36
N LYS A 33 12.26 -11.19 16.70
CA LYS A 33 12.93 -11.89 15.59
C LYS A 33 13.43 -13.29 15.99
N ALA A 34 13.96 -13.43 17.21
CA ALA A 34 14.50 -14.70 17.71
C ALA A 34 13.43 -15.69 18.18
N THR A 35 12.23 -15.21 18.54
CA THR A 35 11.19 -16.06 19.17
C THR A 35 10.11 -16.48 18.19
N ILE A 36 9.49 -15.52 17.49
CA ILE A 36 8.33 -15.77 16.62
C ILE A 36 8.58 -15.39 15.16
N GLY A 37 9.68 -14.68 14.88
CA GLY A 37 9.97 -14.12 13.57
C GLY A 37 9.31 -12.77 13.38
N TRP A 38 10.08 -11.80 12.85
CA TRP A 38 9.60 -10.44 12.59
C TRP A 38 9.00 -10.27 11.19
N ARG A 39 9.52 -11.01 10.21
CA ARG A 39 9.15 -10.91 8.80
C ARG A 39 8.45 -12.20 8.39
N ILE A 40 7.45 -12.06 7.53
CA ILE A 40 6.75 -13.18 6.91
C ILE A 40 7.67 -13.95 5.93
N PRO A 41 7.33 -15.18 5.54
CA PRO A 41 8.05 -15.93 4.51
C PRO A 41 8.09 -15.20 3.17
N ASP A 42 9.18 -15.36 2.41
CA ASP A 42 9.35 -14.71 1.10
C ASP A 42 8.25 -15.09 0.10
N GLU A 43 7.71 -16.31 0.19
CA GLU A 43 6.60 -16.78 -0.65
C GLU A 43 5.30 -16.01 -0.41
N ASP A 44 4.98 -15.71 0.85
CA ASP A 44 3.84 -14.89 1.23
C ASP A 44 4.07 -13.41 0.89
N GLU A 45 5.33 -12.97 0.91
CA GLU A 45 5.70 -11.60 0.56
C GLU A 45 5.50 -11.34 -0.94
N VAL A 46 5.83 -12.33 -1.78
CA VAL A 46 5.65 -12.26 -3.24
C VAL A 46 4.20 -12.46 -3.66
N SER A 47 3.48 -13.40 -3.03
CA SER A 47 2.07 -13.68 -3.36
C SER A 47 1.10 -12.64 -2.80
N GLY A 48 1.52 -11.88 -1.79
CA GLY A 48 0.77 -10.80 -1.16
C GLY A 48 0.16 -11.25 0.17
N ILE A 49 0.50 -10.53 1.24
CA ILE A 49 0.00 -10.78 2.61
C ILE A 49 -1.53 -10.74 2.66
N ASP A 50 -2.15 -9.79 1.97
CA ASP A 50 -3.61 -9.62 1.99
C ASP A 50 -4.30 -10.88 1.44
N GLN A 51 -3.75 -11.48 0.38
CA GLN A 51 -4.26 -12.74 -0.17
C GLN A 51 -3.98 -13.92 0.76
N ALA A 52 -2.80 -13.96 1.39
CA ALA A 52 -2.38 -15.05 2.27
C ALA A 52 -3.13 -15.09 3.62
N GLN A 53 -3.44 -13.92 4.21
CA GLN A 53 -4.00 -13.81 5.56
C GLN A 53 -5.46 -13.34 5.57
N HIS A 54 -5.88 -12.58 4.57
CA HIS A 54 -7.19 -11.93 4.54
C HIS A 54 -8.05 -12.36 3.35
N ALA A 55 -7.52 -13.19 2.44
CA ALA A 55 -8.18 -13.65 1.21
C ALA A 55 -8.78 -12.49 0.38
N GLU A 56 -8.16 -11.31 0.45
CA GLU A 56 -8.60 -10.10 -0.22
C GLU A 56 -7.43 -9.40 -0.93
N SER A 57 -7.77 -8.60 -1.93
CA SER A 57 -6.81 -7.64 -2.51
C SER A 57 -7.00 -6.29 -1.84
N GLY A 58 -5.95 -5.73 -1.23
CA GLY A 58 -6.01 -4.41 -0.61
C GLY A 58 -6.46 -3.30 -1.58
N TYR A 59 -6.16 -3.46 -2.88
CA TYR A 59 -6.71 -2.63 -3.97
C TYR A 59 -6.96 -3.48 -5.22
N ASP A 60 -8.12 -3.29 -5.86
CA ASP A 60 -8.35 -3.78 -7.23
C ASP A 60 -7.98 -2.69 -8.25
N LEU A 61 -6.67 -2.56 -8.51
CA LEU A 61 -6.16 -1.61 -9.51
C LEU A 61 -6.39 -2.09 -10.95
N VAL A 62 -6.66 -3.38 -11.14
CA VAL A 62 -6.98 -3.97 -12.45
C VAL A 62 -8.35 -3.48 -12.94
N GLY A 63 -9.32 -3.28 -12.03
CA GLY A 63 -10.62 -2.69 -12.36
C GLY A 63 -10.65 -1.16 -12.54
N SER A 64 -9.67 -0.42 -11.99
CA SER A 64 -9.72 1.05 -11.93
C SER A 64 -9.06 1.77 -13.13
N PHE A 65 -8.08 1.15 -13.80
CA PHE A 65 -7.39 1.75 -14.95
C PHE A 65 -7.77 1.12 -16.32
N GLY A 66 -8.62 0.10 -16.33
CA GLY A 66 -9.00 -0.64 -17.52
C GLY A 66 -10.45 -0.44 -17.90
N GLY A 67 -10.74 0.64 -18.64
CA GLY A 67 -11.83 0.73 -19.62
C GLY A 67 -13.24 0.33 -19.19
N HIS A 68 -14.16 1.30 -19.22
CA HIS A 68 -15.53 1.00 -19.62
C HIS A 68 -15.47 0.36 -21.01
N SER A 69 -15.31 -0.96 -21.08
CA SER A 69 -15.47 -1.71 -22.32
C SER A 69 -16.91 -1.46 -22.75
N PRO A 70 -17.17 -0.78 -23.88
CA PRO A 70 -18.53 -0.70 -24.38
C PRO A 70 -18.98 -2.15 -24.58
N SER A 71 -19.99 -2.55 -23.80
CA SER A 71 -20.62 -3.85 -23.95
C SER A 71 -20.88 -4.09 -25.43
N ALA A 72 -20.53 -5.27 -25.93
CA ALA A 72 -20.75 -5.67 -27.33
C ALA A 72 -22.21 -5.48 -27.78
N ALA A 73 -23.16 -5.35 -26.84
CA ALA A 73 -24.54 -4.96 -27.08
C ALA A 73 -24.71 -3.56 -27.73
N ALA A 74 -23.83 -2.59 -27.44
CA ALA A 74 -23.89 -1.23 -28.01
C ALA A 74 -23.39 -1.19 -29.48
N ALA A 75 -22.44 -2.04 -29.84
CA ALA A 75 -21.94 -2.17 -31.21
C ALA A 75 -22.93 -2.92 -32.12
N ALA A 76 -23.68 -3.89 -31.57
CA ALA A 76 -24.74 -4.58 -32.31
C ALA A 76 -25.94 -3.67 -32.64
N ALA A 77 -26.23 -2.68 -31.79
CA ALA A 77 -27.36 -1.76 -31.98
C ALA A 77 -27.16 -0.73 -33.11
N SER A 78 -25.93 -0.52 -33.59
CA SER A 78 -25.62 0.45 -34.64
C SER A 78 -25.60 -0.13 -36.06
N THR A 79 -25.62 -1.46 -36.21
CA THR A 79 -25.61 -2.13 -37.54
C THR A 79 -27.01 -2.36 -38.11
N THR A 80 -28.08 -2.30 -37.31
CA THR A 80 -29.45 -2.61 -37.77
C THR A 80 -30.27 -1.39 -38.20
N ARG A 81 -29.70 -0.19 -38.32
CA ARG A 81 -30.42 0.94 -38.94
C ARG A 81 -30.25 0.92 -40.46
N THR A 82 -30.87 -0.09 -41.06
CA THR A 82 -31.32 -0.16 -42.45
C THR A 82 -31.98 1.19 -42.82
N SER A 83 -31.52 1.90 -43.84
CA SER A 83 -31.91 1.75 -45.25
C SER A 83 -33.41 1.66 -45.49
N GLU A 84 -34.22 2.64 -45.05
CA GLU A 84 -35.50 2.93 -45.73
C GLU A 84 -35.82 4.42 -45.70
N GLY A 85 -36.04 4.96 -46.90
CA GLY A 85 -36.37 6.35 -47.19
C GLY A 85 -36.62 6.48 -48.69
N ALA A 86 -37.58 5.72 -49.20
CA ALA A 86 -38.15 5.89 -50.53
C ALA A 86 -39.32 6.89 -50.49
N SER A 87 -39.53 7.58 -51.60
CA SER A 87 -40.70 8.38 -52.03
C SER A 87 -40.84 9.83 -51.55
N ALA A 88 -40.46 10.79 -52.42
CA ALA A 88 -41.38 11.66 -53.19
C ALA A 88 -40.56 12.49 -54.20
#